data_AF-A0A9D7A1N2-F1
#
_entry.id   AF-A0A9D7A1N2-F1
#
_cell.length_a   1.000
_cell.length_b   1.000
_cell.length_c   1.000
_cell.angle_alpha   90.00
_cell.angle_beta   90.00
_cell.angle_gamma   90.00
#
_symmetry.space_group_name_H-M   'P 1'
#
loop_
_entity.id
_entity.type
_entity.pdbx_description
1 polymer ?
#
loop_
_entity_poly.entity_id
_entity_poly.type
_entity_poly.pdbx_seq_one_letter_code
_entity_poly.pdbx_strand_id
1 'polypeptide(L)'
;MSPLTCASNPFGSATDFNSFILGDIAASSSTTQGRMAAAGNITLASYSIGTGLSNSNGTRDDLIAGGNLYYTSGQVSNGNAVYGGTGELISVSFPHGSPRQDTVIDFGSAAAYLQNASADWATLTPNGAITFEWNILTLTGTDPARNIFNVSGAQFSSANTIKINAPADSTVLINIDSLSPQLTSTGISIKGTSREFVIYNFYQATTLTLASVGIEGTVLAPRANISFNSGDVEGQLIGASLNGSGTFKHEPFSGCLPEVASAPTPTATRTNTPTATATATHTPTATATATATNTPTATRTNTPTATRTNTSTATRTNTSTATRTNTPTATRTYTPTATHTNTPTATHTNTPTATRTNTPTATSTPVADLAVSKSAIPNPVNAGGLLTYTLTISNNGSAAASTIYLADTWFGGLTYQGYQSDAQWTCQYTQTLLDLFSCDRDSLAPNTSSQIIVIFRVDQGTETISNVVAVASQVYDPDLSNNYAVLDVQVIAPPTPTPTRTNTPTLTPTATATNTPTLTPTATNTPTLTPTATATATATNTPTLTPTATATNTPTLTPTATATATATATNTPTLTPTATATATATNTPTFTPTATATATNTPTLTPTATATATPTDTPTLTPTATATNTPTLTPTATAT
;
A
#
# COMPACT_ATOMS: atom_id res chain seq x y z
N MET A 1 10.11 -21.47 12.61
CA MET A 1 9.28 -20.33 12.14
C MET A 1 9.91 -19.07 12.70
N SER A 2 10.10 -18.04 11.88
CA SER A 2 10.41 -16.70 12.38
C SER A 2 9.20 -16.15 13.16
N PRO A 3 9.38 -15.28 14.16
CA PRO A 3 8.27 -14.63 14.84
C PRO A 3 7.45 -13.79 13.84
N LEU A 4 6.13 -13.77 14.02
CA LEU A 4 5.23 -13.00 13.16
C LEU A 4 5.34 -11.51 13.51
N THR A 5 6.02 -10.73 12.68
CA THR A 5 6.16 -9.28 12.85
C THR A 5 4.90 -8.57 12.31
N CYS A 6 4.05 -8.11 13.21
CA CYS A 6 2.83 -7.37 12.89
C CYS A 6 3.16 -5.90 12.56
N ALA A 7 2.61 -5.39 11.46
CA ALA A 7 2.61 -3.95 11.19
C ALA A 7 1.87 -3.20 12.31
N SER A 8 2.49 -2.18 12.91
CA SER A 8 1.84 -1.33 13.93
C SER A 8 0.77 -0.40 13.35
N ASN A 9 0.84 -0.14 12.04
CA ASN A 9 -0.11 0.67 11.29
C ASN A 9 -0.33 0.05 9.89
N PRO A 10 -1.13 -1.04 9.78
CA PRO A 10 -1.20 -1.82 8.54
C PRO A 10 -1.71 -1.05 7.33
N PHE A 11 -2.59 -0.05 7.50
CA PHE A 11 -3.15 0.76 6.41
C PHE A 11 -2.56 2.18 6.31
N GLY A 12 -1.43 2.46 7.00
CA GLY A 12 -0.76 3.76 6.95
C GLY A 12 -1.68 4.92 7.37
N SER A 13 -1.91 5.90 6.48
CA SER A 13 -2.80 7.03 6.77
C SER A 13 -4.27 6.66 6.92
N ALA A 14 -4.68 5.44 6.55
CA ALA A 14 -6.09 5.02 6.53
C ALA A 14 -6.58 4.30 7.80
N THR A 15 -5.70 3.82 8.68
CA THR A 15 -6.06 2.93 9.82
C THR A 15 -7.04 3.51 10.84
N ASP A 16 -7.16 4.84 10.92
CA ASP A 16 -8.13 5.51 11.81
C ASP A 16 -9.51 5.75 11.17
N PHE A 17 -9.72 5.34 9.91
CA PHE A 17 -10.85 5.75 9.08
C PHE A 17 -11.75 4.59 8.67
N ASN A 18 -13.05 4.69 8.97
CA ASN A 18 -14.03 3.70 8.51
C ASN A 18 -14.37 3.85 7.02
N SER A 19 -14.06 5.01 6.41
CA SER A 19 -14.07 5.20 4.96
C SER A 19 -12.86 6.02 4.55
N PHE A 20 -11.98 5.45 3.71
CA PHE A 20 -10.79 6.12 3.19
C PHE A 20 -10.68 5.89 1.68
N ILE A 21 -10.97 6.92 0.90
CA ILE A 21 -11.17 6.81 -0.54
C ILE A 21 -10.07 7.58 -1.31
N LEU A 22 -9.49 6.97 -2.32
CA LEU A 22 -8.36 7.51 -3.09
C LEU A 22 -8.79 8.40 -4.27
N GLY A 23 -10.05 8.85 -4.25
CA GLY A 23 -10.73 9.64 -5.27
C GLY A 23 -12.00 10.26 -4.68
N ASP A 24 -13.08 10.36 -5.46
CA ASP A 24 -14.33 10.99 -5.03
C ASP A 24 -15.22 10.10 -4.12
N ILE A 25 -15.95 10.76 -3.20
CA ILE A 25 -17.10 10.20 -2.47
C ILE A 25 -18.39 10.93 -2.89
N ALA A 26 -19.41 10.18 -3.28
CA ALA A 26 -20.77 10.67 -3.45
C ALA A 26 -21.75 9.80 -2.65
N ALA A 27 -22.19 10.28 -1.48
CA ALA A 27 -23.02 9.51 -0.57
C ALA A 27 -24.19 10.31 0.02
N SER A 28 -25.30 9.63 0.34
CA SER A 28 -26.45 10.29 0.97
C SER A 28 -27.27 9.38 1.88
N SER A 29 -28.11 10.00 2.71
CA SER A 29 -29.16 9.34 3.52
C SER A 29 -28.65 8.20 4.43
N SER A 30 -27.45 8.37 4.99
CA SER A 30 -26.71 7.32 5.70
C SER A 30 -25.76 7.91 6.76
N THR A 31 -24.86 7.13 7.34
CA THR A 31 -23.95 7.55 8.42
C THR A 31 -22.63 6.80 8.40
N THR A 32 -21.53 7.50 8.69
CA THR A 32 -20.25 6.92 9.09
C THR A 32 -20.06 7.20 10.58
N GLN A 33 -20.00 6.16 11.40
CA GLN A 33 -19.84 6.30 12.85
C GLN A 33 -18.44 6.79 13.25
N GLY A 34 -17.42 6.40 12.50
CA GLY A 34 -16.04 6.86 12.69
C GLY A 34 -15.66 8.04 11.80
N ARG A 35 -14.38 8.08 11.39
CA ARG A 35 -13.80 9.12 10.54
C ARG A 35 -13.96 8.75 9.05
N MET A 36 -14.07 9.78 8.20
CA MET A 36 -14.16 9.66 6.74
C MET A 36 -13.09 10.54 6.05
N ALA A 37 -12.41 10.00 5.05
CA ALA A 37 -11.45 10.71 4.21
C ALA A 37 -11.61 10.37 2.73
N ALA A 38 -11.38 11.36 1.85
CA ALA A 38 -11.33 11.20 0.40
C ALA A 38 -10.23 12.06 -0.20
N ALA A 39 -9.47 11.53 -1.16
CA ALA A 39 -8.46 12.29 -1.91
C ALA A 39 -9.10 13.33 -2.85
N GLY A 40 -10.21 12.96 -3.47
CA GLY A 40 -10.99 13.82 -4.34
C GLY A 40 -12.02 14.64 -3.59
N ASN A 41 -13.14 14.87 -4.25
CA ASN A 41 -14.29 15.62 -3.75
C ASN A 41 -15.16 14.75 -2.85
N ILE A 42 -15.76 15.36 -1.83
CA ILE A 42 -16.79 14.73 -0.99
C ILE A 42 -18.13 15.43 -1.25
N THR A 43 -19.13 14.66 -1.69
CA THR A 43 -20.51 15.13 -1.87
C THR A 43 -21.43 14.38 -0.91
N LEU A 44 -22.07 15.11 0.02
CA LEU A 44 -22.90 14.56 1.08
C LEU A 44 -24.27 15.25 1.21
N ALA A 45 -25.32 14.46 1.40
CA ALA A 45 -26.68 14.91 1.65
C ALA A 45 -27.40 14.00 2.66
N SER A 46 -28.05 14.58 3.68
CA SER A 46 -28.68 13.85 4.79
C SER A 46 -27.77 12.78 5.40
N TYR A 47 -26.50 13.13 5.63
CA TYR A 47 -25.45 12.21 6.05
C TYR A 47 -24.81 12.64 7.38
N SER A 48 -24.44 11.71 8.27
CA SER A 48 -23.76 12.03 9.53
C SER A 48 -22.38 11.38 9.64
N ILE A 49 -21.43 12.09 10.25
CA ILE A 49 -20.03 11.67 10.45
C ILE A 49 -19.69 11.68 11.95
N GLY A 50 -18.83 10.75 12.38
CA GLY A 50 -18.26 10.71 13.73
C GLY A 50 -19.25 10.41 14.85
N THR A 51 -20.41 9.81 14.55
CA THR A 51 -21.49 9.59 15.54
C THR A 51 -21.17 8.53 16.59
N GLY A 52 -20.22 7.63 16.34
CA GLY A 52 -19.69 6.66 17.31
C GLY A 52 -18.36 7.07 17.93
N LEU A 53 -17.77 8.20 17.53
CA LEU A 53 -16.51 8.69 18.08
C LEU A 53 -16.69 9.43 19.41
N SER A 54 -15.65 9.44 20.23
CA SER A 54 -15.52 10.36 21.35
C SER A 54 -15.31 11.80 20.87
N ASN A 55 -15.90 12.75 21.60
CA ASN A 55 -15.72 14.20 21.41
C ASN A 55 -14.23 14.58 21.50
N SER A 56 -13.66 15.06 20.39
CA SER A 56 -12.26 15.49 20.30
C SER A 56 -12.01 16.93 20.76
N ASN A 57 -13.06 17.70 21.05
CA ASN A 57 -13.01 19.13 21.36
C ASN A 57 -12.27 19.95 20.27
N GLY A 58 -12.53 19.62 19.00
CA GLY A 58 -11.89 20.24 17.84
C GLY A 58 -10.43 19.84 17.58
N THR A 59 -9.88 18.84 18.28
CA THR A 59 -8.48 18.39 18.10
C THR A 59 -8.29 17.31 17.03
N ARG A 60 -9.37 16.70 16.54
CA ARG A 60 -9.35 15.61 15.55
C ARG A 60 -10.19 15.98 14.34
N ASP A 61 -9.70 15.63 13.16
CA ASP A 61 -10.37 15.84 11.88
C ASP A 61 -11.15 14.57 11.51
N ASP A 62 -12.47 14.64 11.55
CA ASP A 62 -13.38 13.48 11.40
C ASP A 62 -13.95 13.36 9.98
N LEU A 63 -13.91 14.44 9.20
CA LEU A 63 -14.22 14.47 7.77
C LEU A 63 -13.12 15.20 7.00
N ILE A 64 -12.52 14.58 5.97
CA ILE A 64 -11.40 15.16 5.21
C ILE A 64 -11.59 14.97 3.71
N ALA A 65 -11.73 16.04 2.94
CA ALA A 65 -11.62 16.04 1.48
C ALA A 65 -10.27 16.61 1.04
N GLY A 66 -9.56 15.96 0.12
CA GLY A 66 -8.42 16.57 -0.58
C GLY A 66 -8.89 17.60 -1.63
N GLY A 67 -10.01 17.31 -2.29
CA GLY A 67 -10.69 18.22 -3.21
C GLY A 67 -11.74 19.11 -2.51
N ASN A 68 -12.87 19.33 -3.19
CA ASN A 68 -13.98 20.14 -2.68
C ASN A 68 -14.86 19.35 -1.70
N LEU A 69 -15.54 20.05 -0.79
CA LEU A 69 -16.54 19.46 0.12
C LEU A 69 -17.91 20.10 -0.12
N TYR A 70 -18.81 19.36 -0.77
CA TYR A 70 -20.20 19.75 -1.01
C TYR A 70 -21.10 19.04 0.02
N TYR A 71 -21.43 19.70 1.13
CA TYR A 71 -22.18 19.10 2.23
C TYR A 71 -23.49 19.87 2.45
N THR A 72 -24.56 19.31 1.89
CA THR A 72 -25.85 20.01 1.77
C THR A 72 -26.70 19.91 3.04
N SER A 73 -26.73 18.75 3.69
CA SER A 73 -27.38 18.55 4.99
C SER A 73 -26.73 17.43 5.80
N GLY A 74 -26.54 17.62 7.11
CA GLY A 74 -25.92 16.61 7.96
C GLY A 74 -25.25 17.14 9.22
N GLN A 75 -24.34 16.35 9.79
CA GLN A 75 -23.55 16.70 10.97
C GLN A 75 -22.18 16.01 10.97
N VAL A 76 -21.12 16.76 11.30
CA VAL A 76 -19.87 16.16 11.82
C VAL A 76 -19.89 16.30 13.34
N SER A 77 -20.02 15.16 14.03
CA SER A 77 -20.53 15.16 15.41
C SER A 77 -19.46 15.50 16.47
N ASN A 78 -18.25 14.99 16.31
CA ASN A 78 -17.25 14.90 17.39
C ASN A 78 -15.86 15.46 17.02
N GLY A 79 -15.75 16.17 15.90
CA GLY A 79 -14.49 16.72 15.39
C GLY A 79 -14.70 17.66 14.20
N ASN A 80 -13.61 18.02 13.54
CA ASN A 80 -13.58 19.00 12.46
C ASN A 80 -13.95 18.40 11.09
N ALA A 81 -14.25 19.29 10.14
CA ALA A 81 -14.12 18.98 8.71
C ALA A 81 -12.94 19.74 8.08
N VAL A 82 -12.27 19.09 7.14
CA VAL A 82 -11.19 19.63 6.32
C VAL A 82 -11.56 19.47 4.84
N TYR A 83 -11.20 20.46 4.03
CA TYR A 83 -11.25 20.41 2.57
C TYR A 83 -10.05 21.15 1.98
N GLY A 84 -9.44 20.64 0.90
CA GLY A 84 -8.37 21.35 0.20
C GLY A 84 -8.90 22.40 -0.77
N GLY A 85 -10.00 22.10 -1.46
CA GLY A 85 -10.67 22.96 -2.43
C GLY A 85 -11.70 23.92 -1.82
N THR A 86 -12.90 24.00 -2.40
CA THR A 86 -14.01 24.81 -1.89
C THR A 86 -14.90 23.99 -0.94
N GLY A 87 -15.24 24.56 0.22
CA GLY A 87 -16.26 24.00 1.13
C GLY A 87 -17.62 24.68 0.94
N GLU A 88 -18.59 24.00 0.34
CA GLU A 88 -19.98 24.43 0.25
C GLU A 88 -20.82 23.70 1.32
N LEU A 89 -21.11 24.42 2.41
CA LEU A 89 -21.77 23.88 3.60
C LEU A 89 -23.11 24.60 3.80
N ILE A 90 -24.24 23.89 3.65
CA ILE A 90 -25.57 24.53 3.62
C ILE A 90 -26.34 24.34 4.93
N SER A 91 -26.67 23.10 5.29
CA SER A 91 -27.44 22.74 6.50
C SER A 91 -26.68 21.71 7.35
N VAL A 92 -25.45 22.05 7.72
CA VAL A 92 -24.51 21.14 8.40
C VAL A 92 -24.13 21.67 9.78
N SER A 93 -24.27 20.84 10.82
CA SER A 93 -23.84 21.15 12.17
C SER A 93 -22.43 20.61 12.50
N PHE A 94 -21.73 21.34 13.37
CA PHE A 94 -20.42 20.98 13.91
C PHE A 94 -20.43 21.21 15.44
N PRO A 95 -21.05 20.33 16.25
CA PRO A 95 -21.25 20.60 17.68
C PRO A 95 -19.93 20.69 18.48
N HIS A 96 -18.90 19.99 18.02
CA HIS A 96 -17.65 19.74 18.76
C HIS A 96 -16.38 19.92 17.90
N GLY A 97 -16.47 20.75 16.86
CA GLY A 97 -15.37 21.04 15.95
C GLY A 97 -15.73 22.18 14.99
N SER A 98 -14.97 22.33 13.91
CA SER A 98 -15.23 23.36 12.89
C SER A 98 -14.83 22.91 11.49
N PRO A 99 -15.41 23.48 10.42
CA PRO A 99 -14.91 23.31 9.06
C PRO A 99 -13.75 24.28 8.78
N ARG A 100 -12.69 23.81 8.10
CA ARG A 100 -11.59 24.66 7.61
C ARG A 100 -11.07 24.22 6.23
N GLN A 101 -10.48 25.15 5.49
CA GLN A 101 -9.66 24.82 4.32
C GLN A 101 -8.24 24.49 4.78
N ASP A 102 -7.73 23.30 4.47
CA ASP A 102 -6.42 22.79 4.92
C ASP A 102 -6.01 21.55 4.09
N THR A 103 -4.78 21.07 4.21
CA THR A 103 -4.29 19.84 3.55
C THR A 103 -3.50 18.99 4.55
N VAL A 104 -4.12 17.90 5.00
CA VAL A 104 -3.71 17.15 6.20
C VAL A 104 -3.31 15.69 5.96
N ILE A 105 -3.50 15.18 4.74
CA ILE A 105 -3.15 13.81 4.32
C ILE A 105 -2.46 13.88 2.96
N ASP A 106 -1.31 13.22 2.82
CA ASP A 106 -0.74 12.89 1.51
C ASP A 106 -1.45 11.65 0.97
N PHE A 107 -2.48 11.88 0.15
CA PHE A 107 -3.24 10.80 -0.47
C PHE A 107 -2.47 10.08 -1.58
N GLY A 108 -1.41 10.68 -2.14
CA GLY A 108 -0.55 10.02 -3.14
C GLY A 108 0.30 8.93 -2.51
N SER A 109 1.03 9.27 -1.44
CA SER A 109 1.76 8.28 -0.63
C SER A 109 0.82 7.23 -0.02
N ALA A 110 -0.36 7.62 0.46
CA ALA A 110 -1.34 6.67 0.98
C ALA A 110 -1.87 5.72 -0.11
N ALA A 111 -2.16 6.21 -1.32
CA ALA A 111 -2.60 5.39 -2.44
C ALA A 111 -1.54 4.35 -2.83
N ALA A 112 -0.29 4.77 -3.01
CA ALA A 112 0.81 3.87 -3.35
C ALA A 112 1.03 2.80 -2.27
N TYR A 113 1.07 3.20 -0.99
CA TYR A 113 1.22 2.27 0.12
C TYR A 113 0.08 1.25 0.17
N LEU A 114 -1.19 1.69 0.08
CA LEU A 114 -2.36 0.81 0.17
C LEU A 114 -2.47 -0.14 -1.01
N GLN A 115 -2.14 0.31 -2.22
CA GLN A 115 -2.13 -0.52 -3.42
C GLN A 115 -1.02 -1.57 -3.39
N ASN A 116 0.17 -1.24 -2.89
CA ASN A 116 1.26 -2.19 -2.72
C ASN A 116 0.96 -3.19 -1.61
N ALA A 117 0.51 -2.73 -0.44
CA ALA A 117 0.11 -3.59 0.69
C ALA A 117 -0.95 -4.62 0.28
N SER A 118 -1.98 -4.17 -0.45
CA SER A 118 -3.05 -5.02 -0.98
C SER A 118 -2.52 -6.09 -1.95
N ALA A 119 -1.53 -5.76 -2.80
CA ALA A 119 -0.89 -6.72 -3.70
C ALA A 119 0.06 -7.69 -2.96
N ASP A 120 0.94 -7.18 -2.10
CA ASP A 120 1.90 -7.98 -1.32
C ASP A 120 1.19 -9.03 -0.46
N TRP A 121 0.11 -8.63 0.23
CA TRP A 121 -0.69 -9.55 1.03
C TRP A 121 -1.44 -10.61 0.17
N ALA A 122 -1.70 -10.34 -1.11
CA ALA A 122 -2.25 -11.33 -2.03
C ALA A 122 -1.23 -12.40 -2.46
N THR A 123 0.08 -12.12 -2.35
CA THR A 123 1.15 -13.10 -2.61
C THR A 123 1.38 -14.09 -1.46
N LEU A 124 0.84 -13.80 -0.26
CA LEU A 124 1.02 -14.65 0.92
C LEU A 124 0.41 -16.04 0.70
N THR A 125 1.17 -17.09 1.02
CA THR A 125 0.74 -18.48 0.82
C THR A 125 -0.54 -18.81 1.61
N PRO A 126 -1.63 -19.25 0.95
CA PRO A 126 -2.83 -19.69 1.64
C PRO A 126 -2.57 -20.88 2.57
N ASN A 127 -3.12 -20.82 3.78
CA ASN A 127 -3.02 -21.88 4.80
C ASN A 127 -4.39 -22.33 5.36
N GLY A 128 -5.49 -21.67 4.95
CA GLY A 128 -6.86 -22.06 5.32
C GLY A 128 -7.56 -22.92 4.24
N ALA A 129 -8.53 -23.72 4.67
CA ALA A 129 -9.35 -24.55 3.78
C ALA A 129 -10.60 -23.81 3.29
N ILE A 130 -11.00 -24.08 2.05
CA ILE A 130 -12.17 -23.47 1.39
C ILE A 130 -13.10 -24.58 0.91
N THR A 131 -14.40 -24.48 1.23
CA THR A 131 -15.45 -25.25 0.55
C THR A 131 -16.51 -24.30 -0.02
N PHE A 132 -17.13 -24.71 -1.14
CA PHE A 132 -18.20 -23.96 -1.78
C PHE A 132 -19.28 -24.93 -2.26
N GLU A 133 -20.36 -25.04 -1.48
CA GLU A 133 -21.46 -25.96 -1.73
C GLU A 133 -22.79 -25.23 -1.53
N TRP A 134 -23.78 -25.45 -2.40
CA TRP A 134 -25.13 -24.86 -2.29
C TRP A 134 -25.13 -23.32 -2.13
N ASN A 135 -24.20 -22.65 -2.80
CA ASN A 135 -23.92 -21.21 -2.69
C ASN A 135 -23.52 -20.74 -1.28
N ILE A 136 -22.99 -21.63 -0.45
CA ILE A 136 -22.37 -21.32 0.84
C ILE A 136 -20.85 -21.43 0.69
N LEU A 137 -20.16 -20.29 0.72
CA LEU A 137 -18.71 -20.22 0.82
C LEU A 137 -18.32 -20.41 2.29
N THR A 138 -17.57 -21.47 2.61
CA THR A 138 -17.07 -21.71 3.96
C THR A 138 -15.54 -21.66 3.97
N LEU A 139 -15.01 -20.70 4.72
CA LEU A 139 -13.60 -20.51 4.98
C LEU A 139 -13.31 -21.08 6.37
N THR A 140 -12.33 -21.99 6.46
CA THR A 140 -11.96 -22.67 7.70
C THR A 140 -10.46 -22.60 7.94
N GLY A 141 -10.08 -21.77 8.91
CA GLY A 141 -8.72 -21.60 9.38
C GLY A 141 -8.44 -22.40 10.65
N THR A 142 -7.17 -22.77 10.85
CA THR A 142 -6.68 -23.48 12.03
C THR A 142 -5.38 -22.90 12.60
N ASP A 143 -4.79 -21.89 11.93
CA ASP A 143 -3.61 -21.19 12.40
C ASP A 143 -4.00 -20.22 13.53
N PRO A 144 -3.34 -20.25 14.70
CA PRO A 144 -3.70 -19.42 15.84
C PRO A 144 -3.32 -17.94 15.67
N ALA A 145 -2.53 -17.57 14.66
CA ALA A 145 -2.08 -16.21 14.42
C ALA A 145 -2.68 -15.61 13.14
N ARG A 146 -2.59 -16.29 12.00
CA ARG A 146 -3.12 -15.78 10.72
C ARG A 146 -3.55 -16.88 9.74
N ASN A 147 -4.78 -16.74 9.25
CA ASN A 147 -5.43 -17.62 8.28
C ASN A 147 -5.63 -16.87 6.96
N ILE A 148 -5.12 -17.43 5.86
CA ILE A 148 -5.08 -16.82 4.53
C ILE A 148 -5.85 -17.71 3.56
N PHE A 149 -6.76 -17.10 2.79
CA PHE A 149 -7.63 -17.75 1.81
C PHE A 149 -7.58 -17.01 0.48
N ASN A 150 -7.39 -17.71 -0.63
CA ASN A 150 -7.56 -17.14 -1.98
C ASN A 150 -8.89 -17.64 -2.56
N VAL A 151 -9.85 -16.73 -2.73
CA VAL A 151 -11.23 -17.00 -3.16
C VAL A 151 -11.42 -16.45 -4.58
N SER A 152 -11.95 -17.27 -5.49
CA SER A 152 -12.25 -16.80 -6.85
C SER A 152 -13.45 -15.84 -6.86
N GLY A 153 -13.42 -14.87 -7.78
CA GLY A 153 -14.52 -13.93 -8.00
C GLY A 153 -15.87 -14.60 -8.24
N ALA A 154 -15.88 -15.79 -8.85
CA ALA A 154 -17.08 -16.59 -9.06
C ALA A 154 -17.65 -17.14 -7.74
N GLN A 155 -16.82 -17.73 -6.87
CA GLN A 155 -17.26 -18.23 -5.55
C GLN A 155 -17.76 -17.10 -4.66
N PHE A 156 -17.04 -15.97 -4.65
CA PHE A 156 -17.44 -14.78 -3.87
C PHE A 156 -18.78 -14.22 -4.37
N SER A 157 -18.88 -13.95 -5.68
CA SER A 157 -20.02 -13.24 -6.28
C SER A 157 -21.28 -14.08 -6.50
N SER A 158 -21.23 -15.37 -6.17
CA SER A 158 -22.39 -16.29 -6.17
C SER A 158 -22.71 -16.85 -4.78
N ALA A 159 -22.02 -16.39 -3.73
CA ALA A 159 -22.29 -16.80 -2.36
C ALA A 159 -23.58 -16.14 -1.83
N ASN A 160 -24.58 -16.96 -1.51
CA ASN A 160 -25.74 -16.57 -0.70
C ASN A 160 -25.34 -16.47 0.78
N THR A 161 -24.28 -17.16 1.19
CA THR A 161 -23.73 -17.07 2.56
C THR A 161 -22.21 -17.24 2.55
N ILE A 162 -21.50 -16.39 3.30
CA ILE A 162 -20.07 -16.53 3.60
C ILE A 162 -19.92 -16.87 5.08
N LYS A 163 -19.24 -17.98 5.39
CA LYS A 163 -18.94 -18.44 6.75
C LYS A 163 -17.44 -18.39 6.99
N ILE A 164 -17.02 -17.72 8.04
CA ILE A 164 -15.61 -17.57 8.43
C ILE A 164 -15.41 -18.27 9.77
N ASN A 165 -14.69 -19.38 9.78
CA ASN A 165 -14.31 -20.10 11.00
C ASN A 165 -12.81 -19.97 11.19
N ALA A 166 -12.35 -19.38 12.30
CA ALA A 166 -10.93 -19.27 12.63
C ALA A 166 -10.72 -19.26 14.16
N PRO A 167 -9.52 -19.55 14.68
CA PRO A 167 -9.21 -19.40 16.10
C PRO A 167 -9.44 -17.98 16.63
N ALA A 168 -9.69 -17.84 17.93
CA ALA A 168 -9.81 -16.55 18.60
C ALA A 168 -8.57 -15.68 18.40
N ASP A 169 -8.79 -14.37 18.23
CA ASP A 169 -7.79 -13.33 17.98
C ASP A 169 -6.87 -13.56 16.75
N SER A 170 -7.14 -14.62 15.96
CA SER A 170 -6.40 -14.91 14.73
C SER A 170 -6.91 -14.06 13.58
N THR A 171 -5.96 -13.53 12.80
CA THR A 171 -6.25 -12.65 11.66
C THR A 171 -6.72 -13.45 10.46
N VAL A 172 -7.77 -13.00 9.78
CA VAL A 172 -8.33 -13.63 8.58
C VAL A 172 -8.12 -12.72 7.38
N LEU A 173 -7.28 -13.15 6.44
CA LEU A 173 -7.06 -12.49 5.16
C LEU A 173 -7.74 -13.28 4.04
N ILE A 174 -8.71 -12.66 3.39
CA ILE A 174 -9.46 -13.23 2.27
C ILE A 174 -9.06 -12.46 1.02
N ASN A 175 -8.21 -13.03 0.18
CA ASN A 175 -7.82 -12.45 -1.10
C ASN A 175 -8.87 -12.82 -2.15
N ILE A 176 -9.50 -11.83 -2.79
CA ILE A 176 -10.54 -12.04 -3.80
C ILE A 176 -9.94 -11.85 -5.20
N ASP A 177 -9.75 -12.98 -5.89
CA ASP A 177 -9.28 -13.06 -7.26
C ASP A 177 -10.41 -12.67 -8.24
N SER A 178 -10.60 -11.35 -8.44
CA SER A 178 -11.59 -10.80 -9.37
C SER A 178 -11.30 -9.35 -9.77
N LEU A 179 -11.54 -9.00 -11.04
CA LEU A 179 -11.51 -7.61 -11.52
C LEU A 179 -12.81 -6.84 -11.22
N SER A 180 -13.94 -7.54 -11.14
CA SER A 180 -15.28 -6.96 -10.92
C SER A 180 -16.15 -7.82 -9.98
N PRO A 181 -15.72 -8.05 -8.73
CA PRO A 181 -16.52 -8.77 -7.73
C PRO A 181 -17.78 -7.99 -7.33
N GLN A 182 -18.80 -8.72 -6.91
CA GLN A 182 -20.02 -8.16 -6.34
C GLN A 182 -20.46 -8.97 -5.12
N LEU A 183 -21.19 -8.35 -4.19
CA LEU A 183 -21.85 -9.04 -3.09
C LEU A 183 -23.23 -8.44 -2.84
N THR A 184 -24.27 -9.27 -3.04
CA THR A 184 -25.66 -8.82 -3.09
C THR A 184 -26.55 -9.75 -2.28
N SER A 185 -27.21 -9.22 -1.24
CA SER A 185 -28.10 -9.98 -0.34
C SER A 185 -27.46 -11.19 0.35
N THR A 186 -26.13 -11.20 0.47
CA THR A 186 -25.35 -12.29 1.08
C THR A 186 -25.36 -12.18 2.61
N GLY A 187 -25.61 -13.29 3.31
CA GLY A 187 -25.39 -13.37 4.75
C GLY A 187 -23.92 -13.64 5.08
N ILE A 188 -23.32 -12.88 5.98
CA ILE A 188 -21.98 -13.17 6.54
C ILE A 188 -22.12 -13.71 7.97
N SER A 189 -21.23 -14.62 8.36
CA SER A 189 -21.17 -15.12 9.73
C SER A 189 -19.73 -15.50 10.10
N ILE A 190 -19.16 -14.77 11.05
CA ILE A 190 -17.88 -15.10 11.67
C ILE A 190 -18.07 -16.01 12.90
N LYS A 191 -17.15 -16.95 13.12
CA LYS A 191 -17.08 -17.82 14.29
C LYS A 191 -15.62 -17.99 14.76
N GLY A 192 -15.43 -17.81 16.06
CA GLY A 192 -14.17 -18.07 16.77
C GLY A 192 -13.27 -16.83 16.87
N THR A 193 -12.96 -16.20 15.73
CA THR A 193 -12.40 -14.82 15.68
C THR A 193 -13.52 -13.76 15.65
N SER A 194 -13.15 -12.48 15.57
CA SER A 194 -14.06 -11.32 15.56
C SER A 194 -13.90 -10.48 14.28
N ARG A 195 -14.83 -9.52 14.02
CA ARG A 195 -14.91 -8.74 12.77
C ARG A 195 -13.70 -7.83 12.52
N GLU A 196 -13.15 -7.30 13.60
CA GLU A 196 -11.95 -6.46 13.69
C GLU A 196 -10.68 -7.19 13.20
N PHE A 197 -10.72 -8.52 13.08
CA PHE A 197 -9.62 -9.36 12.59
C PHE A 197 -9.80 -9.84 11.14
N VAL A 198 -10.91 -9.51 10.47
CA VAL A 198 -11.24 -9.96 9.10
C VAL A 198 -10.93 -8.87 8.06
N ILE A 199 -10.28 -9.26 6.97
CA ILE A 199 -10.04 -8.42 5.77
C ILE A 199 -10.49 -9.15 4.50
N TYR A 200 -11.25 -8.42 3.69
CA TYR A 200 -11.56 -8.74 2.29
C TYR A 200 -10.63 -7.92 1.39
N ASN A 201 -9.59 -8.57 0.85
CA ASN A 201 -8.55 -7.96 0.04
C ASN A 201 -8.82 -8.14 -1.46
N PHE A 202 -9.35 -7.10 -2.09
CA PHE A 202 -9.72 -7.03 -3.51
C PHE A 202 -8.58 -6.45 -4.36
N TYR A 203 -7.40 -7.07 -4.27
CA TYR A 203 -6.10 -6.55 -4.72
C TYR A 203 -5.99 -6.09 -6.17
N GLN A 204 -6.82 -6.66 -7.06
CA GLN A 204 -6.86 -6.33 -8.50
C GLN A 204 -8.22 -5.80 -8.97
N ALA A 205 -9.18 -5.57 -8.06
CA ALA A 205 -10.53 -5.15 -8.45
C ALA A 205 -10.52 -3.72 -8.99
N THR A 206 -11.13 -3.53 -10.16
CA THR A 206 -11.35 -2.21 -10.80
C THR A 206 -12.75 -1.64 -10.49
N THR A 207 -13.68 -2.52 -10.12
CA THR A 207 -15.02 -2.19 -9.63
C THR A 207 -15.42 -3.14 -8.50
N LEU A 208 -16.22 -2.67 -7.55
CA LEU A 208 -16.81 -3.51 -6.49
C LEU A 208 -18.26 -3.07 -6.23
N THR A 209 -19.21 -3.99 -6.37
CA THR A 209 -20.64 -3.72 -6.11
C THR A 209 -21.09 -4.36 -4.81
N LEU A 210 -21.59 -3.57 -3.88
CA LEU A 210 -22.16 -4.00 -2.60
C LEU A 210 -23.63 -3.56 -2.54
N ALA A 211 -24.55 -4.50 -2.29
CA ALA A 211 -25.98 -4.21 -2.22
C ALA A 211 -26.73 -5.10 -1.22
N SER A 212 -27.51 -4.49 -0.32
CA SER A 212 -28.31 -5.15 0.72
C SER A 212 -27.50 -6.18 1.53
N VAL A 213 -26.26 -5.81 1.89
CA VAL A 213 -25.29 -6.71 2.52
C VAL A 213 -24.68 -6.07 3.78
N GLY A 214 -24.62 -6.84 4.86
CA GLY A 214 -23.85 -6.50 6.06
C GLY A 214 -22.46 -7.13 5.96
N ILE A 215 -21.42 -6.33 5.80
CA ILE A 215 -20.02 -6.79 5.76
C ILE A 215 -19.46 -6.80 7.18
N GLU A 216 -19.13 -7.98 7.70
CA GLU A 216 -18.39 -8.11 8.96
C GLU A 216 -16.87 -8.11 8.66
N GLY A 217 -16.19 -6.97 8.83
CA GLY A 217 -14.74 -6.82 8.63
C GLY A 217 -14.34 -5.73 7.63
N THR A 218 -13.02 -5.54 7.46
CA THR A 218 -12.45 -4.47 6.63
C THR A 218 -12.45 -4.83 5.14
N VAL A 219 -12.96 -3.92 4.31
CA VAL A 219 -12.91 -3.96 2.84
C VAL A 219 -11.68 -3.20 2.35
N LEU A 220 -10.72 -3.90 1.76
CA LEU A 220 -9.54 -3.31 1.13
C LEU A 220 -9.63 -3.50 -0.38
N ALA A 221 -10.03 -2.46 -1.11
CA ALA A 221 -10.19 -2.46 -2.56
C ALA A 221 -9.57 -1.20 -3.21
N PRO A 222 -8.27 -0.91 -3.00
CA PRO A 222 -7.65 0.40 -3.30
C PRO A 222 -7.51 0.72 -4.81
N ARG A 223 -7.93 -0.19 -5.69
CA ARG A 223 -8.03 0.03 -7.15
C ARG A 223 -9.48 0.09 -7.66
N ALA A 224 -10.46 -0.15 -6.78
CA ALA A 224 -11.86 -0.38 -7.17
C ALA A 224 -12.72 0.88 -7.08
N ASN A 225 -13.53 1.12 -8.10
CA ASN A 225 -14.67 2.03 -8.03
C ASN A 225 -15.84 1.31 -7.34
N ILE A 226 -16.26 1.81 -6.17
CA ILE A 226 -17.17 1.09 -5.28
C ILE A 226 -18.59 1.65 -5.40
N SER A 227 -19.55 0.79 -5.77
CA SER A 227 -20.99 1.08 -5.69
C SER A 227 -21.56 0.39 -4.46
N PHE A 228 -21.85 1.14 -3.39
CA PHE A 228 -22.37 0.61 -2.13
C PHE A 228 -23.81 1.10 -1.89
N ASN A 229 -24.76 0.41 -2.51
CA ASN A 229 -26.12 0.89 -2.68
C ASN A 229 -26.94 0.82 -1.36
N SER A 230 -26.78 -0.26 -0.61
CA SER A 230 -27.53 -0.52 0.63
C SER A 230 -26.82 -1.55 1.51
N GLY A 231 -27.09 -1.50 2.81
CA GLY A 231 -26.42 -2.33 3.82
C GLY A 231 -25.37 -1.53 4.59
N ASP A 232 -24.46 -2.24 5.25
CA ASP A 232 -23.54 -1.68 6.22
C ASP A 232 -22.20 -2.42 6.26
N VAL A 233 -21.13 -1.70 6.58
CA VAL A 233 -19.79 -2.24 6.83
C VAL A 233 -19.49 -2.09 8.32
N GLU A 234 -19.35 -3.22 9.01
CA GLU A 234 -18.85 -3.31 10.37
C GLU A 234 -17.33 -3.51 10.30
N GLY A 235 -16.64 -2.43 9.97
CA GLY A 235 -15.24 -2.46 9.55
C GLY A 235 -14.79 -1.12 8.99
N GLN A 236 -13.66 -1.13 8.28
CA GLN A 236 -13.22 -0.03 7.43
C GLN A 236 -13.52 -0.34 5.96
N LEU A 237 -13.64 0.68 5.12
CA LEU A 237 -13.71 0.52 3.67
C LEU A 237 -12.72 1.46 2.98
N ILE A 238 -11.80 0.85 2.21
CA ILE A 238 -10.72 1.50 1.49
C ILE A 238 -10.95 1.25 -0.01
N GLY A 239 -11.01 2.31 -0.82
CA GLY A 239 -11.44 2.23 -2.23
C GLY A 239 -10.83 3.30 -3.13
N ALA A 240 -10.92 3.14 -4.46
CA ALA A 240 -10.52 4.19 -5.40
C ALA A 240 -11.60 5.28 -5.57
N SER A 241 -12.88 4.91 -5.56
CA SER A 241 -14.00 5.84 -5.44
C SER A 241 -15.16 5.18 -4.68
N LEU A 242 -16.10 5.97 -4.15
CA LEU A 242 -17.29 5.47 -3.44
C LEU A 242 -18.57 6.21 -3.84
N ASN A 243 -19.56 5.47 -4.32
CA ASN A 243 -20.90 5.98 -4.61
C ASN A 243 -21.96 5.13 -3.89
N GLY A 244 -22.88 5.77 -3.15
CA GLY A 244 -24.09 5.12 -2.63
C GLY A 244 -24.51 5.51 -1.21
N SER A 245 -25.31 4.64 -0.57
CA SER A 245 -25.98 4.88 0.72
C SER A 245 -25.66 3.84 1.79
N GLY A 246 -24.59 3.05 1.62
CA GLY A 246 -24.08 2.17 2.67
C GLY A 246 -23.69 2.91 3.96
N THR A 247 -23.91 2.26 5.11
CA THR A 247 -23.56 2.75 6.46
C THR A 247 -22.22 2.16 6.92
N PHE A 248 -21.47 2.87 7.76
CA PHE A 248 -20.20 2.39 8.32
C PHE A 248 -20.25 2.44 9.85
N LYS A 249 -20.07 1.28 10.52
CA LYS A 249 -19.97 1.17 11.98
C LYS A 249 -18.51 1.29 12.43
N HIS A 250 -18.25 1.83 13.61
CA HIS A 250 -16.90 2.19 14.05
C HIS A 250 -16.11 0.99 14.61
N GLU A 251 -15.83 0.01 13.75
CA GLU A 251 -15.06 -1.21 14.08
C GLU A 251 -13.71 -1.18 13.32
N PRO A 252 -12.68 -0.45 13.81
CA PRO A 252 -11.37 -0.44 13.17
C PRO A 252 -10.67 -1.80 13.26
N PHE A 253 -9.78 -2.10 12.30
CA PHE A 253 -9.05 -3.37 12.28
C PHE A 253 -7.99 -3.45 13.41
N SER A 254 -7.90 -4.61 14.05
CA SER A 254 -7.01 -4.87 15.20
C SER A 254 -6.06 -6.07 15.00
N GLY A 255 -6.12 -6.74 13.84
CA GLY A 255 -5.33 -7.93 13.55
C GLY A 255 -3.86 -7.69 13.15
N CYS A 256 -3.16 -8.79 12.87
CA CYS A 256 -1.73 -8.85 12.56
C CYS A 256 -1.48 -9.18 11.07
N LEU A 257 -1.12 -8.15 10.31
CA LEU A 257 -0.62 -8.28 8.93
C LEU A 257 0.91 -8.11 8.90
N PRO A 258 1.61 -8.66 7.89
CA PRO A 258 3.03 -8.36 7.70
C PRO A 258 3.23 -6.86 7.46
N GLU A 259 4.34 -6.32 7.97
CA GLU A 259 4.84 -5.02 7.56
C GLU A 259 5.15 -5.03 6.06
N VAL A 260 4.74 -3.95 5.38
CA VAL A 260 4.89 -3.73 3.95
C VAL A 260 6.04 -2.74 3.75
N ALA A 261 6.88 -2.98 2.74
CA ALA A 261 8.01 -2.12 2.45
C ALA A 261 7.53 -0.70 2.11
N SER A 262 7.62 0.20 3.09
CA SER A 262 7.04 1.54 3.00
C SER A 262 7.81 2.39 1.98
N ALA A 263 7.09 2.96 1.01
CA ALA A 263 7.63 4.06 0.22
C ALA A 263 8.03 5.21 1.17
N PRO A 264 9.20 5.83 0.99
CA PRO A 264 9.74 6.80 1.95
C PRO A 264 8.83 8.04 2.02
N THR A 265 8.14 8.20 3.15
CA THR A 265 7.10 9.24 3.31
C THR A 265 7.72 10.64 3.37
N PRO A 266 7.43 11.55 2.42
CA PRO A 266 7.76 12.96 2.61
C PRO A 266 6.94 13.50 3.79
N THR A 267 7.60 13.96 4.85
CA THR A 267 6.91 14.42 6.05
C THR A 267 6.14 15.71 5.76
N ALA A 268 4.80 15.60 5.67
CA ALA A 268 3.89 16.72 5.49
C ALA A 268 4.11 17.78 6.59
N THR A 269 4.85 18.83 6.25
CA THR A 269 5.26 19.84 7.20
C THR A 269 4.13 20.85 7.40
N ARG A 270 3.53 20.83 8.60
CA ARG A 270 2.43 21.74 8.98
C ARG A 270 2.83 23.20 8.77
N THR A 271 2.35 23.79 7.69
CA THR A 271 2.56 25.20 7.37
C THR A 271 1.57 26.04 8.17
N ASN A 272 1.90 26.25 9.44
CA ASN A 272 1.20 27.22 10.29
C ASN A 272 1.29 28.60 9.65
N THR A 273 0.23 29.03 8.97
CA THR A 273 0.10 30.38 8.41
C THR A 273 -0.65 31.25 9.43
N PRO A 274 0.04 32.08 10.24
CA PRO A 274 -0.62 33.08 11.07
C PRO A 274 -1.17 34.23 10.21
N THR A 275 -2.00 35.07 10.83
CA THR A 275 -2.65 36.29 10.30
C THR A 275 -4.02 36.03 9.65
N ALA A 276 -5.09 36.79 9.94
CA ALA A 276 -5.18 38.04 10.71
C ALA A 276 -6.02 37.94 12.00
N THR A 277 -5.57 38.64 13.04
CA THR A 277 -6.36 38.95 14.25
C THR A 277 -7.50 39.93 13.89
N ALA A 278 -8.66 39.78 14.53
CA ALA A 278 -9.78 40.71 14.36
C ALA A 278 -9.37 42.15 14.72
N THR A 279 -9.59 43.10 13.79
CA THR A 279 -9.33 44.52 14.02
C THR A 279 -10.50 45.14 14.78
N ALA A 280 -10.24 45.66 15.98
CA ALA A 280 -11.24 46.37 16.77
C ALA A 280 -11.52 47.77 16.17
N THR A 281 -12.78 48.06 15.86
CA THR A 281 -13.20 49.37 15.35
C THR A 281 -13.22 50.41 16.47
N HIS A 282 -12.13 51.17 16.61
CA HIS A 282 -12.08 52.34 17.49
C HIS A 282 -12.73 53.57 16.85
N THR A 283 -13.56 54.26 17.63
CA THR A 283 -14.24 55.51 17.25
C THR A 283 -13.29 56.70 17.11
N PRO A 284 -13.36 57.47 16.01
CA PRO A 284 -12.87 58.85 15.94
C PRO A 284 -14.03 59.85 15.94
N THR A 285 -14.12 60.70 16.96
CA THR A 285 -15.04 61.85 16.99
C THR A 285 -14.47 63.01 16.17
N ALA A 286 -15.24 63.56 15.24
CA ALA A 286 -14.92 64.81 14.56
C ALA A 286 -16.18 65.66 14.33
N THR A 287 -16.27 66.82 14.98
CA THR A 287 -17.37 67.79 14.81
C THR A 287 -16.87 68.98 14.00
N ALA A 288 -17.52 69.29 12.88
CA ALA A 288 -17.36 70.56 12.17
C ALA A 288 -18.67 70.95 11.48
N THR A 289 -19.16 72.14 11.79
CA THR A 289 -20.38 72.73 11.19
C THR A 289 -19.97 73.89 10.30
N ALA A 290 -20.47 73.95 9.06
CA ALA A 290 -20.37 75.13 8.20
C ALA A 290 -21.63 75.30 7.36
N THR A 291 -22.21 76.51 7.38
CA THR A 291 -23.49 76.86 6.77
C THR A 291 -23.34 77.27 5.30
N ALA A 292 -24.26 76.86 4.44
CA ALA A 292 -24.34 77.35 3.06
C ALA A 292 -25.11 78.69 2.98
N THR A 293 -24.72 79.59 2.07
CA THR A 293 -25.48 80.81 1.76
C THR A 293 -25.37 81.13 0.27
N ASN A 294 -26.51 81.48 -0.34
CA ASN A 294 -26.63 81.78 -1.76
C ASN A 294 -26.33 83.26 -2.06
N THR A 295 -25.90 83.58 -3.29
CA THR A 295 -26.57 84.55 -4.19
C THR A 295 -25.86 84.56 -5.56
N PRO A 296 -26.57 84.53 -6.71
CA PRO A 296 -25.95 84.45 -8.03
C PRO A 296 -25.73 85.82 -8.69
N THR A 297 -24.99 85.85 -9.79
CA THR A 297 -25.10 86.90 -10.83
C THR A 297 -24.94 86.24 -12.20
N ALA A 298 -25.79 86.64 -13.14
CA ALA A 298 -25.80 86.10 -14.50
C ALA A 298 -25.54 87.22 -15.52
N THR A 299 -24.95 86.88 -16.67
CA THR A 299 -24.96 87.74 -17.85
C THR A 299 -25.12 86.87 -19.08
N ARG A 300 -26.12 87.18 -19.91
CA ARG A 300 -26.36 86.54 -21.21
C ARG A 300 -25.77 87.40 -22.32
N THR A 301 -25.38 86.76 -23.42
CA THR A 301 -25.52 87.35 -24.76
C THR A 301 -25.81 86.21 -25.74
N ASN A 302 -26.85 86.39 -26.56
CA ASN A 302 -27.19 85.47 -27.67
C ASN A 302 -26.85 86.18 -28.99
N THR A 303 -26.51 85.42 -30.04
CA THR A 303 -27.03 85.61 -31.41
C THR A 303 -26.72 84.34 -32.23
N PRO A 304 -27.69 83.74 -32.93
CA PRO A 304 -27.49 82.54 -33.75
C PRO A 304 -27.30 82.85 -35.24
N THR A 305 -26.76 81.89 -36.00
CA THR A 305 -26.97 81.72 -37.45
C THR A 305 -26.86 80.24 -37.78
N ALA A 306 -27.64 79.72 -38.73
CA ALA A 306 -27.77 78.29 -39.00
C ALA A 306 -27.78 77.97 -40.51
N THR A 307 -27.35 76.75 -40.89
CA THR A 307 -27.60 76.13 -42.22
C THR A 307 -27.51 74.58 -42.12
N ARG A 308 -28.10 73.88 -43.10
CA ARG A 308 -28.41 72.44 -43.25
C ARG A 308 -27.38 71.69 -44.15
N THR A 309 -27.30 70.36 -44.33
CA THR A 309 -27.99 69.13 -43.84
C THR A 309 -27.17 67.89 -44.30
N ASN A 310 -27.20 66.66 -43.77
CA ASN A 310 -27.43 66.04 -42.44
C ASN A 310 -26.75 64.64 -42.47
N THR A 311 -26.03 64.20 -41.43
CA THR A 311 -25.83 62.74 -41.16
C THR A 311 -25.65 62.53 -39.66
N SER A 312 -26.37 61.55 -39.09
CA SER A 312 -26.34 61.25 -37.66
C SER A 312 -26.39 59.74 -37.41
N THR A 313 -25.42 59.23 -36.65
CA THR A 313 -25.49 57.90 -36.03
C THR A 313 -24.85 58.03 -34.65
N ALA A 314 -25.67 57.95 -33.60
CA ALA A 314 -25.25 58.25 -32.24
C ALA A 314 -25.69 57.12 -31.29
N THR A 315 -24.77 56.21 -31.00
CA THR A 315 -24.97 55.17 -29.99
C THR A 315 -24.87 55.81 -28.60
N ARG A 316 -25.95 55.77 -27.82
CA ARG A 316 -25.94 56.25 -26.43
C ARG A 316 -25.48 55.15 -25.46
N THR A 317 -24.39 55.40 -24.75
CA THR A 317 -24.07 54.69 -23.51
C THR A 317 -25.02 55.15 -22.40
N ASN A 318 -25.61 54.21 -21.68
CA ASN A 318 -26.39 54.45 -20.47
C ASN A 318 -25.89 53.48 -19.38
N THR A 319 -25.22 53.98 -18.36
CA THR A 319 -24.82 53.20 -17.18
C THR A 319 -25.96 53.19 -16.17
N SER A 320 -26.37 52.01 -15.68
CA SER A 320 -27.35 51.88 -14.60
C SER A 320 -26.99 50.74 -13.66
N THR A 321 -26.33 51.08 -12.55
CA THR A 321 -26.07 50.14 -11.44
C THR A 321 -27.35 49.96 -10.62
N ALA A 322 -27.79 48.73 -10.39
CA ALA A 322 -28.97 48.42 -9.58
C ALA A 322 -28.71 47.26 -8.63
N THR A 323 -28.48 47.56 -7.35
CA THR A 323 -28.33 46.59 -6.26
C THR A 323 -29.67 45.92 -5.96
N ARG A 324 -29.69 44.62 -5.61
CA ARG A 324 -30.91 43.80 -5.63
C ARG A 324 -31.24 43.13 -4.29
N THR A 325 -32.51 43.25 -3.90
CA THR A 325 -33.15 42.68 -2.70
C THR A 325 -34.66 42.57 -2.98
N ASN A 326 -35.42 41.58 -2.51
CA ASN A 326 -35.01 40.36 -1.80
C ASN A 326 -35.96 39.16 -2.09
N THR A 327 -35.76 38.08 -1.32
CA THR A 327 -36.60 36.92 -0.98
C THR A 327 -38.11 36.96 -1.30
N PRO A 328 -38.73 35.82 -1.74
CA PRO A 328 -40.11 35.76 -2.23
C PRO A 328 -41.15 35.19 -1.25
N THR A 329 -42.44 35.42 -1.56
CA THR A 329 -43.57 34.60 -1.09
C THR A 329 -44.50 34.33 -2.28
N ALA A 330 -44.93 33.08 -2.47
CA ALA A 330 -45.89 32.70 -3.52
C ALA A 330 -47.21 32.20 -2.91
N THR A 331 -48.33 32.75 -3.37
CA THR A 331 -49.67 32.24 -3.05
C THR A 331 -50.46 32.10 -4.33
N ARG A 332 -50.88 30.88 -4.67
CA ARG A 332 -51.79 30.60 -5.78
C ARG A 332 -53.21 30.48 -5.26
N THR A 333 -54.15 31.13 -5.95
CA THR A 333 -55.59 30.89 -5.77
C THR A 333 -56.22 30.74 -7.15
N TYR A 334 -56.87 29.60 -7.41
CA TYR A 334 -57.75 29.39 -8.56
C TYR A 334 -59.20 29.33 -8.08
N THR A 335 -60.11 30.00 -8.77
CA THR A 335 -61.50 29.59 -9.02
C THR A 335 -62.04 30.49 -10.16
N PRO A 336 -62.75 29.97 -11.17
CA PRO A 336 -63.04 30.71 -12.40
C PRO A 336 -64.47 31.29 -12.47
N THR A 337 -64.63 32.35 -13.26
CA THR A 337 -65.88 32.69 -13.96
C THR A 337 -65.52 33.30 -15.31
N ALA A 338 -66.25 32.95 -16.37
CA ALA A 338 -65.97 33.39 -17.74
C ALA A 338 -66.83 34.59 -18.16
N THR A 339 -66.33 35.39 -19.10
CA THR A 339 -67.18 36.22 -19.98
C THR A 339 -66.49 36.37 -21.33
N HIS A 340 -67.14 35.93 -22.41
CA HIS A 340 -66.63 36.06 -23.77
C HIS A 340 -67.05 37.39 -24.38
N THR A 341 -66.15 38.06 -25.12
CA THR A 341 -66.51 38.95 -26.21
C THR A 341 -65.45 38.85 -27.30
N ASN A 342 -65.86 38.65 -28.55
CA ASN A 342 -64.95 38.34 -29.66
C ASN A 342 -64.36 39.60 -30.29
N THR A 343 -63.07 39.57 -30.63
CA THR A 343 -62.38 40.50 -31.54
C THR A 343 -61.19 39.72 -32.14
N PRO A 344 -60.90 39.82 -33.45
CA PRO A 344 -60.29 38.71 -34.18
C PRO A 344 -58.79 38.50 -33.98
N THR A 345 -58.37 37.25 -34.15
CA THR A 345 -56.98 36.79 -34.09
C THR A 345 -56.10 37.43 -35.17
N ALA A 346 -55.13 38.25 -34.75
CA ALA A 346 -53.94 38.56 -35.54
C ALA A 346 -52.76 37.77 -34.96
N THR A 347 -52.35 36.68 -35.61
CA THR A 347 -51.31 35.76 -35.10
C THR A 347 -49.92 36.37 -35.26
N HIS A 348 -49.54 37.26 -34.34
CA HIS A 348 -48.16 37.73 -34.23
C HIS A 348 -47.28 36.65 -33.60
N THR A 349 -46.69 35.79 -34.44
CA THR A 349 -45.61 34.90 -34.04
C THR A 349 -44.40 35.74 -33.65
N ASN A 350 -44.24 36.00 -32.35
CA ASN A 350 -43.02 36.54 -31.78
C ASN A 350 -41.92 35.48 -31.88
N THR A 351 -41.27 35.36 -33.04
CA THR A 351 -40.01 34.63 -33.17
C THR A 351 -38.99 35.31 -32.25
N PRO A 352 -38.48 34.63 -31.20
CA PRO A 352 -37.51 35.24 -30.31
C PRO A 352 -36.23 35.52 -31.10
N THR A 353 -35.90 36.80 -31.27
CA THR A 353 -34.63 37.19 -31.87
C THR A 353 -33.52 36.72 -30.94
N ALA A 354 -32.75 35.74 -31.38
CA ALA A 354 -31.71 35.13 -30.56
C ALA A 354 -30.60 36.14 -30.27
N THR A 355 -30.66 36.76 -29.09
CA THR A 355 -29.58 37.59 -28.56
C THR A 355 -28.33 36.73 -28.44
N ARG A 356 -27.37 36.92 -29.36
CA ARG A 356 -26.03 36.35 -29.25
C ARG A 356 -25.29 37.01 -28.09
N THR A 357 -25.54 36.51 -26.89
CA THR A 357 -24.60 36.64 -25.78
C THR A 357 -23.31 35.99 -26.22
N ASN A 358 -22.25 36.77 -26.41
CA ASN A 358 -20.91 36.22 -26.50
C ASN A 358 -20.56 35.70 -25.11
N THR A 359 -20.77 34.40 -24.87
CA THR A 359 -20.21 33.72 -23.71
C THR A 359 -18.72 34.02 -23.68
N PRO A 360 -18.16 34.57 -22.59
CA PRO A 360 -16.71 34.73 -22.49
C PRO A 360 -16.09 33.34 -22.57
N THR A 361 -15.27 33.10 -23.60
CA THR A 361 -14.51 31.86 -23.70
C THR A 361 -13.70 31.70 -22.42
N ALA A 362 -13.96 30.63 -21.67
CA ALA A 362 -13.22 30.35 -20.45
C ALA A 362 -11.73 30.29 -20.80
N THR A 363 -10.97 31.26 -20.29
CA THR A 363 -9.51 31.26 -20.45
C THR A 363 -8.99 30.19 -19.50
N SER A 364 -8.83 28.97 -20.02
CA SER A 364 -8.28 27.86 -19.27
C SER A 364 -6.93 28.28 -18.69
N THR A 365 -6.81 28.27 -17.36
CA THR A 365 -5.51 28.43 -16.68
C THR A 365 -4.55 27.40 -17.25
N PRO A 366 -3.41 27.82 -17.83
CA PRO A 366 -2.49 26.89 -18.45
C PRO A 366 -1.82 26.04 -17.36
N VAL A 367 -1.92 24.72 -17.51
CA VAL A 367 -1.39 23.72 -16.56
C VAL A 367 -0.42 22.80 -17.28
N ALA A 368 0.62 22.34 -16.58
CA ALA A 368 1.36 21.17 -17.02
C ALA A 368 0.50 19.92 -16.70
N ASP A 369 0.75 18.83 -17.43
CA ASP A 369 0.18 17.49 -17.20
C ASP A 369 1.28 16.58 -17.73
N LEU A 370 2.22 16.24 -16.86
CA LEU A 370 3.25 15.26 -17.16
C LEU A 370 2.62 13.88 -17.14
N ALA A 371 3.17 12.96 -17.92
CA ALA A 371 2.90 11.53 -17.79
C ALA A 371 4.16 10.74 -18.10
N VAL A 372 4.26 9.50 -17.59
CA VAL A 372 5.34 8.57 -17.93
C VAL A 372 4.79 7.23 -18.37
N SER A 373 5.38 6.68 -19.43
CA SER A 373 5.12 5.32 -19.88
C SER A 373 6.42 4.55 -20.05
N LYS A 374 6.35 3.24 -19.81
CA LYS A 374 7.51 2.35 -19.71
C LYS A 374 7.33 1.18 -20.67
N SER A 375 8.35 0.88 -21.47
CA SER A 375 8.40 -0.30 -22.35
C SER A 375 9.75 -0.99 -22.20
N ALA A 376 9.83 -2.28 -22.51
CA ALA A 376 11.03 -3.10 -22.33
C ALA A 376 11.28 -3.99 -23.54
N ILE A 377 12.53 -4.03 -24.02
CA ILE A 377 12.98 -4.86 -25.13
C ILE A 377 14.31 -5.55 -24.76
N PRO A 378 14.42 -6.88 -24.93
CA PRO A 378 13.34 -7.83 -25.25
C PRO A 378 12.43 -8.07 -24.03
N ASN A 379 11.17 -8.40 -24.27
CA ASN A 379 10.26 -8.93 -23.25
C ASN A 379 9.46 -10.10 -23.88
N PRO A 380 9.59 -11.35 -23.39
CA PRO A 380 10.50 -11.81 -22.32
C PRO A 380 11.99 -11.69 -22.68
N VAL A 381 12.86 -11.81 -21.67
CA VAL A 381 14.34 -11.67 -21.78
C VAL A 381 15.05 -12.93 -21.29
N ASN A 382 16.20 -13.29 -21.87
CA ASN A 382 17.01 -14.42 -21.39
C ASN A 382 17.88 -13.99 -20.19
N ALA A 383 18.02 -14.86 -19.17
CA ALA A 383 18.95 -14.62 -18.05
C ALA A 383 20.40 -14.39 -18.54
N GLY A 384 21.09 -13.39 -18.01
CA GLY A 384 22.41 -12.92 -18.49
C GLY A 384 22.36 -12.00 -19.73
N GLY A 385 21.21 -11.88 -20.39
CA GLY A 385 20.97 -11.02 -21.53
C GLY A 385 20.95 -9.53 -21.17
N LEU A 386 20.97 -8.68 -22.19
CA LEU A 386 20.69 -7.25 -22.01
C LEU A 386 19.18 -7.00 -22.04
N LEU A 387 18.71 -6.15 -21.13
CA LEU A 387 17.34 -5.64 -21.08
C LEU A 387 17.39 -4.12 -21.24
N THR A 388 16.60 -3.59 -22.18
CA THR A 388 16.54 -2.16 -22.48
C THR A 388 15.15 -1.64 -22.14
N TYR A 389 15.05 -0.78 -21.12
CA TYR A 389 13.82 -0.04 -20.84
C TYR A 389 13.83 1.27 -21.64
N THR A 390 12.71 1.61 -22.27
CA THR A 390 12.46 2.95 -22.82
C THR A 390 11.40 3.63 -21.96
N LEU A 391 11.82 4.68 -21.25
CA LEU A 391 10.97 5.61 -20.52
C LEU A 391 10.54 6.69 -21.50
N THR A 392 9.23 6.92 -21.66
CA THR A 392 8.69 8.03 -22.45
C THR A 392 7.95 8.98 -21.53
N ILE A 393 8.48 10.20 -21.39
CA ILE A 393 7.93 11.26 -20.57
C ILE A 393 7.21 12.22 -21.52
N SER A 394 5.91 12.43 -21.34
CA SER A 394 5.14 13.45 -22.06
C SER A 394 4.73 14.58 -21.15
N ASN A 395 4.49 15.76 -21.72
CA ASN A 395 3.70 16.83 -21.13
C ASN A 395 2.47 17.02 -22.03
N ASN A 396 1.32 16.47 -21.63
CA ASN A 396 0.05 16.59 -22.32
C ASN A 396 -0.61 17.96 -22.06
N GLY A 397 -0.09 18.70 -21.07
CA GLY A 397 -0.60 19.99 -20.60
C GLY A 397 -0.48 21.14 -21.59
N SER A 398 -1.10 22.26 -21.21
CA SER A 398 -1.13 23.52 -21.96
C SER A 398 -0.05 24.53 -21.51
N ALA A 399 0.57 24.32 -20.35
CA ALA A 399 1.79 24.99 -19.92
C ALA A 399 3.04 24.10 -20.13
N ALA A 400 4.22 24.71 -20.13
CA ALA A 400 5.45 23.94 -19.99
C ALA A 400 5.59 23.44 -18.54
N ALA A 401 5.96 22.17 -18.37
CA ALA A 401 6.47 21.67 -17.10
C ALA A 401 7.88 22.25 -16.86
N SER A 402 8.24 22.53 -15.61
CA SER A 402 9.56 23.06 -15.25
C SER A 402 10.12 22.41 -13.98
N THR A 403 11.43 22.24 -13.94
CA THR A 403 12.17 21.51 -12.91
C THR A 403 11.60 20.10 -12.74
N ILE A 404 11.81 19.28 -13.77
CA ILE A 404 11.28 17.92 -13.90
C ILE A 404 12.25 16.95 -13.25
N TYR A 405 11.71 16.09 -12.39
CA TYR A 405 12.42 15.03 -11.68
C TYR A 405 11.87 13.68 -12.13
N LEU A 406 12.75 12.73 -12.44
CA LEU A 406 12.41 11.34 -12.74
C LEU A 406 13.20 10.40 -11.86
N ALA A 407 12.57 9.33 -11.40
CA ALA A 407 13.19 8.24 -10.65
C ALA A 407 12.75 6.89 -11.25
N ASP A 408 13.72 6.04 -11.60
CA ASP A 408 13.53 4.65 -12.00
C ASP A 408 14.19 3.71 -10.97
N THR A 409 13.44 2.74 -10.46
CA THR A 409 13.84 1.85 -9.35
C THR A 409 13.43 0.41 -9.60
N TRP A 410 14.32 -0.52 -9.30
CA TRP A 410 14.13 -1.97 -9.45
C TRP A 410 14.63 -2.70 -8.20
N PHE A 411 14.11 -3.92 -7.96
CA PHE A 411 14.46 -4.71 -6.78
C PHE A 411 15.33 -5.92 -7.16
N GLY A 412 16.63 -5.69 -7.31
CA GLY A 412 17.60 -6.72 -7.68
C GLY A 412 17.39 -7.30 -9.10
N GLY A 413 18.13 -8.36 -9.43
CA GLY A 413 18.01 -9.09 -10.70
C GLY A 413 18.45 -8.32 -11.96
N LEU A 414 18.87 -7.07 -11.81
CA LEU A 414 19.37 -6.19 -12.87
C LEU A 414 20.68 -5.53 -12.45
N THR A 415 21.76 -5.85 -13.15
CA THR A 415 22.99 -5.08 -13.12
C THR A 415 22.89 -3.91 -14.11
N TYR A 416 22.99 -2.66 -13.62
CA TYR A 416 23.01 -1.46 -14.47
C TYR A 416 24.16 -1.47 -15.49
N GLN A 417 23.92 -1.03 -16.73
CA GLN A 417 24.93 -0.97 -17.80
C GLN A 417 25.10 0.43 -18.42
N GLY A 418 24.11 1.32 -18.29
CA GLY A 418 24.18 2.70 -18.79
C GLY A 418 22.82 3.26 -19.21
N TYR A 419 22.83 4.46 -19.79
CA TYR A 419 21.63 5.11 -20.32
C TYR A 419 21.91 5.88 -21.62
N GLN A 420 20.85 6.28 -22.32
CA GLN A 420 20.86 7.23 -23.44
C GLN A 420 19.67 8.19 -23.32
N SER A 421 19.85 9.47 -23.63
CA SER A 421 18.82 10.51 -23.59
C SER A 421 19.11 11.59 -24.62
N ASP A 422 18.24 12.60 -24.74
CA ASP A 422 18.68 13.87 -25.30
C ASP A 422 19.63 14.62 -24.34
N ALA A 423 20.24 15.69 -24.83
CA ALA A 423 21.24 16.48 -24.10
C ALA A 423 20.65 17.46 -23.05
N GLN A 424 19.34 17.42 -22.80
CA GLN A 424 18.66 18.24 -21.78
C GLN A 424 18.29 17.46 -20.51
N TRP A 425 18.51 16.14 -20.50
CA TRP A 425 18.44 15.31 -19.29
C TRP A 425 19.82 15.14 -18.67
N THR A 426 19.93 15.41 -17.37
CA THR A 426 21.09 15.03 -16.56
C THR A 426 20.70 13.83 -15.71
N CYS A 427 21.32 12.67 -15.92
CA CYS A 427 20.98 11.44 -15.20
C CYS A 427 22.15 10.87 -14.40
N GLN A 428 21.82 10.15 -13.33
CA GLN A 428 22.78 9.49 -12.44
C GLN A 428 22.22 8.15 -11.94
N TYR A 429 23.10 7.17 -11.78
CA TYR A 429 22.79 5.91 -11.09
C TYR A 429 23.47 5.93 -9.71
N THR A 430 22.69 5.69 -8.66
CA THR A 430 23.16 5.61 -7.28
C THR A 430 22.82 4.23 -6.71
N GLN A 431 23.86 3.46 -6.39
CA GLN A 431 23.73 2.18 -5.71
C GLN A 431 23.68 2.41 -4.19
N THR A 432 22.56 2.07 -3.55
CA THR A 432 22.38 2.20 -2.09
C THR A 432 21.81 0.89 -1.51
N LEU A 433 20.99 0.95 -0.45
CA LEU A 433 20.13 -0.17 -0.03
C LEU A 433 18.99 -0.41 -1.03
N LEU A 434 18.68 0.59 -1.86
CA LEU A 434 17.87 0.49 -3.07
C LEU A 434 18.71 0.98 -4.26
N ASP A 435 18.58 0.33 -5.40
CA ASP A 435 19.14 0.83 -6.65
C ASP A 435 18.22 1.91 -7.24
N LEU A 436 18.79 3.08 -7.56
CA LEU A 436 18.07 4.24 -8.08
C LEU A 436 18.78 4.83 -9.29
N PHE A 437 18.08 4.92 -10.42
CA PHE A 437 18.47 5.75 -11.55
C PHE A 437 17.58 6.99 -11.59
N SER A 438 18.14 8.17 -11.35
CA SER A 438 17.40 9.43 -11.33
C SER A 438 17.85 10.36 -12.47
N CYS A 439 16.92 11.19 -12.94
CA CYS A 439 17.18 12.16 -14.01
C CYS A 439 16.47 13.50 -13.73
N ASP A 440 17.20 14.59 -13.98
CA ASP A 440 16.74 15.97 -13.83
C ASP A 440 16.67 16.67 -15.20
N ARG A 441 15.67 17.56 -15.40
CA ARG A 441 15.51 18.37 -16.62
C ARG A 441 14.81 19.72 -16.36
N ASP A 442 15.37 20.81 -16.89
CA ASP A 442 14.84 22.16 -16.67
C ASP A 442 13.39 22.36 -17.12
N SER A 443 12.99 21.84 -18.29
CA SER A 443 11.63 22.00 -18.83
C SER A 443 11.25 21.01 -19.94
N LEU A 444 9.96 20.73 -20.08
CA LEU A 444 9.33 20.02 -21.20
C LEU A 444 8.12 20.83 -21.71
N ALA A 445 8.10 21.12 -23.01
CA ALA A 445 7.12 22.00 -23.63
C ALA A 445 5.70 21.38 -23.65
N PRO A 446 4.63 22.20 -23.64
CA PRO A 446 3.27 21.69 -23.70
C PRO A 446 3.01 20.88 -24.98
N ASN A 447 2.29 19.78 -24.85
CA ASN A 447 1.98 18.82 -25.92
C ASN A 447 3.24 18.22 -26.60
N THR A 448 4.31 17.96 -25.83
CA THR A 448 5.54 17.31 -26.33
C THR A 448 5.98 16.12 -25.47
N SER A 449 6.85 15.26 -26.00
CA SER A 449 7.43 14.14 -25.25
C SER A 449 8.92 13.99 -25.51
N SER A 450 9.59 13.32 -24.57
CA SER A 450 11.01 12.99 -24.58
C SER A 450 11.19 11.53 -24.15
N GLN A 451 12.30 10.92 -24.56
CA GLN A 451 12.64 9.56 -24.15
C GLN A 451 13.97 9.48 -23.41
N ILE A 452 14.04 8.52 -22.47
CA ILE A 452 15.26 8.08 -21.81
C ILE A 452 15.31 6.56 -21.94
N ILE A 453 16.42 6.04 -22.45
CA ILE A 453 16.67 4.61 -22.62
C ILE A 453 17.61 4.18 -21.49
N VAL A 454 17.24 3.16 -20.72
CA VAL A 454 18.03 2.64 -19.61
C VAL A 454 18.38 1.18 -19.88
N ILE A 455 19.67 0.85 -19.81
CA ILE A 455 20.22 -0.43 -20.25
C ILE A 455 20.71 -1.20 -19.03
N PHE A 456 20.25 -2.45 -18.90
CA PHE A 456 20.59 -3.38 -17.84
C PHE A 456 21.10 -4.70 -18.41
N ARG A 457 21.76 -5.48 -17.56
CA ARG A 457 21.97 -6.91 -17.73
C ARG A 457 21.11 -7.64 -16.72
N VAL A 458 20.38 -8.65 -17.17
CA VAL A 458 19.62 -9.53 -16.29
C VAL A 458 20.58 -10.48 -15.58
N ASP A 459 20.46 -10.60 -14.27
CA ASP A 459 21.33 -11.46 -13.48
C ASP A 459 20.99 -12.95 -13.67
N GLN A 460 21.80 -13.84 -13.09
CA GLN A 460 21.56 -15.28 -13.14
C GLN A 460 20.66 -15.73 -11.98
N GLY A 461 19.61 -16.48 -12.28
CA GLY A 461 18.64 -16.96 -11.28
C GLY A 461 17.44 -16.03 -11.04
N THR A 462 17.36 -14.90 -11.75
CA THR A 462 16.16 -14.06 -11.79
C THR A 462 15.05 -14.76 -12.60
N GLU A 463 13.83 -14.83 -12.05
CA GLU A 463 12.66 -15.41 -12.73
C GLU A 463 11.72 -14.32 -13.29
N THR A 464 11.51 -13.26 -12.51
CA THR A 464 10.76 -12.06 -12.89
C THR A 464 11.53 -10.80 -12.51
N ILE A 465 11.31 -9.73 -13.25
CA ILE A 465 11.89 -8.41 -13.01
C ILE A 465 10.73 -7.42 -12.93
N SER A 466 10.61 -6.69 -11.83
CA SER A 466 9.74 -5.51 -11.76
C SER A 466 10.59 -4.25 -11.71
N ASN A 467 10.29 -3.29 -12.58
CA ASN A 467 10.97 -2.00 -12.63
C ASN A 467 9.92 -0.88 -12.69
N VAL A 468 10.14 0.18 -11.91
CA VAL A 468 9.16 1.19 -11.52
C VAL A 468 9.71 2.58 -11.82
N VAL A 469 9.04 3.33 -12.69
CA VAL A 469 9.37 4.74 -12.99
C VAL A 469 8.29 5.69 -12.44
N ALA A 470 8.74 6.79 -11.85
CA ALA A 470 7.91 7.94 -11.48
C ALA A 470 8.48 9.23 -12.09
N VAL A 471 7.62 10.20 -12.40
CA VAL A 471 8.01 11.55 -12.83
C VAL A 471 7.21 12.62 -12.08
N ALA A 472 7.80 13.80 -11.87
CA ALA A 472 7.17 14.94 -11.21
C ALA A 472 7.76 16.27 -11.74
N SER A 473 7.13 17.41 -11.43
CA SER A 473 7.71 18.74 -11.66
C SER A 473 7.36 19.73 -10.54
N GLN A 474 7.94 20.93 -10.59
CA GLN A 474 7.56 22.04 -9.69
C GLN A 474 6.31 22.81 -10.17
N VAL A 475 5.79 22.49 -11.36
CA VAL A 475 4.52 23.04 -11.86
C VAL A 475 3.38 22.14 -11.39
N TYR A 476 2.24 22.74 -11.02
CA TYR A 476 1.03 21.99 -10.68
C TYR A 476 0.58 21.11 -11.86
N ASP A 477 0.32 19.84 -11.53
CA ASP A 477 -0.13 18.80 -12.42
C ASP A 477 -1.54 18.32 -11.98
N PRO A 478 -2.56 18.32 -12.86
CA PRO A 478 -3.91 17.91 -12.53
C PRO A 478 -4.13 16.39 -12.58
N ASP A 479 -3.22 15.61 -13.18
CA ASP A 479 -3.35 14.15 -13.34
C ASP A 479 -2.12 13.40 -12.82
N LEU A 480 -2.04 13.25 -11.49
CA LEU A 480 -0.99 12.44 -10.87
C LEU A 480 -1.15 10.93 -11.12
N SER A 481 -2.21 10.46 -11.80
CA SER A 481 -2.45 9.03 -12.03
C SER A 481 -1.61 8.43 -13.17
N ASN A 482 -1.19 9.29 -14.12
CA ASN A 482 -0.41 8.93 -15.29
C ASN A 482 1.12 9.13 -15.09
N ASN A 483 1.50 9.73 -13.96
CA ASN A 483 2.87 10.14 -13.59
C ASN A 483 3.72 8.99 -13.01
N TYR A 484 3.23 7.74 -13.10
CA TYR A 484 3.85 6.53 -12.56
C TYR A 484 3.61 5.33 -13.49
N ALA A 485 4.63 4.52 -13.75
CA ALA A 485 4.52 3.31 -14.56
C ALA A 485 5.39 2.15 -14.04
N VAL A 486 4.75 0.99 -13.84
CA VAL A 486 5.40 -0.29 -13.54
C VAL A 486 5.48 -1.13 -14.81
N LEU A 487 6.57 -1.86 -15.02
CA LEU A 487 6.65 -2.85 -16.07
C LEU A 487 7.38 -4.12 -15.62
N ASP A 488 6.60 -5.20 -15.49
CA ASP A 488 7.11 -6.54 -15.25
C ASP A 488 7.64 -7.17 -16.54
N VAL A 489 8.80 -7.81 -16.44
CA VAL A 489 9.47 -8.54 -17.52
C VAL A 489 9.73 -9.97 -17.05
N GLN A 490 9.29 -10.93 -17.87
CA GLN A 490 9.48 -12.36 -17.59
C GLN A 490 10.87 -12.80 -18.05
N VAL A 491 11.58 -13.58 -17.23
CA VAL A 491 12.93 -14.08 -17.55
C VAL A 491 12.86 -15.53 -18.02
N ILE A 492 13.37 -15.77 -19.22
CA ILE A 492 13.62 -17.11 -19.75
C ILE A 492 14.89 -17.65 -19.08
N ALA A 493 14.70 -18.62 -18.19
CA ALA A 493 15.78 -19.38 -17.59
C ALA A 493 16.57 -20.17 -18.66
N PRO A 494 17.89 -20.40 -18.47
CA PRO A 494 18.67 -21.28 -19.35
C PRO A 494 18.09 -22.69 -19.38
N PRO A 495 18.14 -23.41 -20.52
CA PRO A 495 17.56 -24.74 -20.62
C PRO A 495 18.26 -25.73 -19.68
N THR A 496 17.55 -26.20 -18.66
CA THR A 496 18.05 -27.16 -17.67
C THR A 496 18.59 -28.42 -18.35
N PRO A 497 19.85 -28.83 -18.11
CA PRO A 497 20.41 -30.04 -18.71
C PRO A 497 19.62 -31.26 -18.25
N THR A 498 18.87 -31.86 -19.18
CA THR A 498 17.95 -32.96 -18.86
C THR A 498 18.74 -34.23 -18.50
N PRO A 499 18.61 -34.77 -17.28
CA PRO A 499 19.38 -35.93 -16.85
C PRO A 499 18.92 -37.18 -17.62
N THR A 500 19.74 -37.64 -18.56
CA THR A 500 19.45 -38.80 -19.41
C THR A 500 19.48 -40.08 -18.58
N ARG A 501 18.31 -40.65 -18.27
CA ARG A 501 18.22 -41.95 -17.56
C ARG A 501 18.85 -43.05 -18.40
N THR A 502 19.98 -43.58 -17.95
CA THR A 502 20.55 -44.82 -18.49
C THR A 502 19.81 -46.00 -17.89
N ASN A 503 19.00 -46.70 -18.69
CA ASN A 503 18.23 -47.86 -18.23
C ASN A 503 19.17 -49.04 -17.93
N THR A 504 19.40 -49.31 -16.64
CA THR A 504 20.09 -50.52 -16.19
C THR A 504 19.10 -51.69 -16.16
N PRO A 505 19.32 -52.80 -16.90
CA PRO A 505 18.36 -53.90 -16.97
C PRO A 505 18.43 -54.80 -15.72
N THR A 506 17.37 -54.81 -14.92
CA THR A 506 17.22 -55.72 -13.78
C THR A 506 16.84 -57.12 -14.26
N LEU A 507 17.68 -58.13 -13.99
CA LEU A 507 17.40 -59.52 -14.34
C LEU A 507 16.47 -60.18 -13.31
N THR A 508 15.34 -60.72 -13.78
CA THR A 508 14.38 -61.48 -12.95
C THR A 508 14.83 -62.95 -12.82
N PRO A 509 14.97 -63.52 -11.61
CA PRO A 509 15.38 -64.91 -11.45
C PRO A 509 14.24 -65.88 -11.82
N THR A 510 14.52 -66.79 -12.77
CA THR A 510 13.58 -67.86 -13.17
C THR A 510 13.77 -69.10 -12.30
N ALA A 511 12.69 -69.61 -11.70
CA ALA A 511 12.73 -70.88 -10.97
C ALA A 511 12.93 -72.06 -11.94
N THR A 512 13.90 -72.91 -11.65
CA THR A 512 14.21 -74.12 -12.44
C THR A 512 13.89 -75.37 -11.62
N ALA A 513 13.31 -76.39 -12.24
CA ALA A 513 12.84 -77.59 -11.56
C ALA A 513 13.35 -78.89 -12.20
N THR A 514 13.73 -79.84 -11.33
CA THR A 514 13.73 -81.30 -11.54
C THR A 514 14.58 -81.88 -12.70
N ASN A 515 15.66 -82.60 -12.35
CA ASN A 515 15.68 -84.09 -12.40
C ASN A 515 17.07 -84.67 -12.04
N THR A 516 17.06 -85.90 -11.50
CA THR A 516 18.25 -86.73 -11.25
C THR A 516 18.14 -87.97 -12.13
N PRO A 517 19.21 -88.40 -12.82
CA PRO A 517 19.81 -89.68 -12.41
C PRO A 517 21.35 -89.73 -12.47
N THR A 518 21.86 -90.74 -11.77
CA THR A 518 23.25 -91.12 -11.51
C THR A 518 24.09 -91.43 -12.77
N LEU A 519 25.41 -91.13 -12.72
CA LEU A 519 26.50 -92.12 -12.90
C LEU A 519 27.89 -91.51 -12.60
N THR A 520 28.87 -92.39 -12.30
CA THR A 520 30.29 -92.12 -11.92
C THR A 520 31.18 -93.16 -12.63
N PRO A 521 32.54 -93.06 -12.69
CA PRO A 521 33.46 -92.07 -12.08
C PRO A 521 34.63 -91.58 -12.99
N THR A 522 35.59 -90.85 -12.37
CA THR A 522 37.03 -90.70 -12.74
C THR A 522 37.45 -89.84 -13.94
N ALA A 523 38.11 -88.71 -13.65
CA ALA A 523 39.53 -88.47 -13.98
C ALA A 523 40.07 -87.22 -13.23
N THR A 524 41.32 -87.25 -12.79
CA THR A 524 41.98 -86.15 -12.06
C THR A 524 42.71 -85.21 -13.02
N ASN A 525 42.68 -83.89 -12.77
CA ASN A 525 43.86 -83.01 -12.85
C ASN A 525 43.57 -81.61 -12.28
N THR A 526 44.59 -80.99 -11.68
CA THR A 526 44.55 -79.61 -11.14
C THR A 526 45.53 -78.76 -11.94
N PRO A 527 45.18 -77.51 -12.26
CA PRO A 527 46.05 -76.43 -11.77
C PRO A 527 45.30 -75.18 -11.29
N THR A 528 45.96 -74.42 -10.42
CA THR A 528 45.59 -73.07 -9.97
C THR A 528 46.03 -72.02 -10.98
N LEU A 529 45.37 -70.85 -11.07
CA LEU A 529 45.97 -69.49 -10.97
C LEU A 529 44.99 -68.34 -11.35
N THR A 530 45.37 -67.11 -11.00
CA THR A 530 44.59 -65.85 -11.09
C THR A 530 45.03 -64.98 -12.27
N PRO A 531 44.10 -64.23 -12.91
CA PRO A 531 44.25 -62.77 -13.04
C PRO A 531 42.93 -62.02 -12.72
N THR A 532 42.83 -60.75 -12.27
CA THR A 532 43.70 -59.54 -12.30
C THR A 532 43.57 -58.66 -13.55
N ALA A 533 42.59 -57.73 -13.53
CA ALA A 533 42.56 -56.43 -14.24
C ALA A 533 41.37 -55.56 -13.73
N THR A 534 41.22 -54.28 -14.08
CA THR A 534 41.95 -53.07 -13.63
C THR A 534 41.24 -51.81 -14.19
N ALA A 535 40.62 -50.99 -13.33
CA ALA A 535 40.20 -49.58 -13.55
C ALA A 535 39.70 -49.04 -12.19
N THR A 536 40.31 -48.06 -11.50
CA THR A 536 40.83 -46.72 -11.85
C THR A 536 39.76 -45.63 -11.96
N ALA A 537 39.43 -45.02 -10.82
CA ALA A 537 38.89 -43.66 -10.64
C ALA A 537 39.35 -43.15 -9.26
N THR A 538 39.49 -41.82 -9.05
CA THR A 538 40.34 -41.28 -7.98
C THR A 538 39.68 -40.16 -7.16
N ALA A 539 39.71 -40.28 -5.82
CA ALA A 539 39.35 -39.20 -4.88
C ALA A 539 40.07 -39.36 -3.51
N THR A 540 41.30 -38.84 -3.46
CA THR A 540 42.15 -38.36 -2.35
C THR A 540 41.88 -38.71 -0.86
N ASN A 541 42.96 -39.07 -0.16
CA ASN A 541 43.11 -39.32 1.30
C ASN A 541 43.12 -37.99 2.14
N THR A 542 43.38 -37.89 3.46
CA THR A 542 44.16 -38.71 4.42
C THR A 542 43.91 -38.28 5.89
N PRO A 543 44.09 -39.18 6.87
CA PRO A 543 44.65 -38.83 8.20
C PRO A 543 45.95 -39.62 8.50
N THR A 544 46.92 -39.03 9.21
CA THR A 544 48.31 -39.57 9.22
C THR A 544 49.04 -39.56 10.59
N LEU A 545 49.21 -40.77 11.15
CA LEU A 545 50.29 -41.28 12.01
C LEU A 545 50.55 -40.76 13.46
N THR A 546 51.14 -41.68 14.24
CA THR A 546 51.55 -41.63 15.67
C THR A 546 53.07 -41.47 15.81
N PRO A 547 53.62 -40.96 16.93
CA PRO A 547 54.10 -41.83 18.05
C PRO A 547 53.81 -41.22 19.47
N THR A 548 53.62 -41.92 20.60
CA THR A 548 54.27 -43.07 21.29
C THR A 548 55.31 -42.67 22.37
N ALA A 549 54.87 -42.55 23.64
CA ALA A 549 55.62 -42.79 24.90
C ALA A 549 54.63 -42.82 26.09
N THR A 550 54.28 -43.94 26.75
CA THR A 550 55.04 -44.78 27.74
C THR A 550 54.93 -44.33 29.21
N ALA A 551 53.97 -44.91 29.97
CA ALA A 551 53.95 -45.20 31.43
C ALA A 551 52.47 -45.38 31.91
N THR A 552 51.89 -46.59 31.90
CA THR A 552 51.97 -47.66 32.93
C THR A 552 51.20 -47.40 34.22
N ASN A 553 49.99 -47.99 34.33
CA ASN A 553 49.63 -48.94 35.40
C ASN A 553 48.30 -49.66 35.11
N THR A 554 48.27 -50.98 35.32
CA THR A 554 47.11 -51.92 35.21
C THR A 554 46.56 -52.23 36.62
N PRO A 555 45.37 -52.87 36.84
CA PRO A 555 44.78 -54.04 36.15
C PRO A 555 43.39 -53.75 35.50
N THR A 556 42.87 -54.49 34.50
CA THR A 556 42.34 -55.88 34.50
C THR A 556 41.29 -56.16 35.61
N LEU A 557 40.14 -56.79 35.37
CA LEU A 557 39.87 -58.00 34.56
C LEU A 557 38.55 -57.98 33.74
N THR A 558 38.57 -58.68 32.61
CA THR A 558 37.45 -59.26 31.80
C THR A 558 37.15 -60.70 32.35
N PRO A 559 36.20 -61.57 31.87
CA PRO A 559 35.45 -61.55 30.59
C PRO A 559 33.99 -62.13 30.53
N THR A 560 33.43 -62.10 29.30
CA THR A 560 32.59 -63.15 28.62
C THR A 560 31.07 -63.33 28.82
N ALA A 561 30.49 -63.87 27.72
CA ALA A 561 29.37 -64.83 27.62
C ALA A 561 27.92 -64.32 27.40
N THR A 562 27.67 -63.92 26.15
CA THR A 562 26.49 -64.23 25.31
C THR A 562 25.51 -65.31 25.81
N ALA A 563 24.22 -64.97 25.87
CA ALA A 563 23.10 -65.89 25.63
C ALA A 563 21.85 -65.12 25.18
N THR A 564 21.06 -65.68 24.25
CA THR A 564 19.78 -65.10 23.78
C THR A 564 18.62 -65.97 24.22
N ALA A 565 17.59 -65.38 24.84
CA ALA A 565 16.32 -66.04 25.08
C ALA A 565 15.17 -65.02 25.10
N THR A 566 14.11 -65.29 24.34
CA THR A 566 12.88 -64.49 24.31
C THR A 566 11.75 -65.31 24.94
N ALA A 567 11.00 -64.72 25.87
CA ALA A 567 9.78 -65.30 26.44
C ALA A 567 8.76 -64.20 26.74
N THR A 568 7.45 -64.48 26.58
CA THR A 568 6.40 -63.44 26.61
C THR A 568 5.12 -63.93 27.30
N ALA A 569 4.82 -63.35 28.46
CA ALA A 569 3.50 -63.30 29.14
C ALA A 569 3.60 -62.18 30.20
N THR A 570 2.76 -61.15 30.36
CA THR A 570 1.34 -60.86 30.04
C THR A 570 0.36 -61.22 31.16
N ASN A 571 0.19 -60.32 32.15
CA ASN A 571 -1.08 -59.70 32.62
C ASN A 571 -0.88 -58.97 33.99
N THR A 572 -0.97 -57.64 34.10
CA THR A 572 -2.14 -56.76 34.50
C THR A 572 -2.35 -56.64 36.04
N PRO A 573 -3.22 -55.77 36.63
CA PRO A 573 -2.71 -54.62 37.40
C PRO A 573 -3.21 -54.50 38.86
N THR A 574 -2.59 -53.63 39.67
CA THR A 574 -3.24 -53.02 40.86
C THR A 574 -2.57 -51.69 41.25
N LEU A 575 -3.22 -50.86 42.07
CA LEU A 575 -2.88 -49.45 42.29
C LEU A 575 -2.90 -49.03 43.78
N THR A 576 -1.89 -48.24 44.17
CA THR A 576 -1.89 -47.25 45.28
C THR A 576 -1.99 -47.84 46.73
N PRO A 577 -2.00 -47.04 47.84
CA PRO A 577 -0.85 -47.04 48.76
C PRO A 577 -1.20 -47.37 50.23
N THR A 578 -0.25 -47.23 51.17
CA THR A 578 -0.31 -46.31 52.35
C THR A 578 0.91 -46.52 53.28
N ALA A 579 1.28 -45.50 54.07
CA ALA A 579 2.44 -45.46 54.96
C ALA A 579 2.16 -45.96 56.39
N THR A 580 3.24 -46.16 57.17
CA THR A 580 3.38 -45.86 58.62
C THR A 580 4.89 -46.02 58.93
N ALA A 581 5.70 -44.98 59.02
CA ALA A 581 5.76 -43.90 60.02
C ALA A 581 6.38 -44.33 61.37
N THR A 582 7.38 -43.57 61.82
CA THR A 582 7.84 -43.52 63.21
C THR A 582 8.25 -42.07 63.47
N ALA A 583 7.71 -41.46 64.52
CA ALA A 583 7.85 -40.03 64.78
C ALA A 583 8.56 -39.79 66.11
N THR A 584 9.19 -38.62 66.23
CA THR A 584 9.50 -38.01 67.53
C THR A 584 9.31 -36.51 67.36
N ALA A 585 8.43 -35.92 68.16
CA ALA A 585 7.94 -34.56 67.97
C ALA A 585 8.23 -33.68 69.20
N THR A 586 8.33 -32.37 68.99
CA THR A 586 8.19 -31.34 70.03
C THR A 586 7.56 -30.09 69.38
N ASN A 587 6.78 -29.32 70.16
CA ASN A 587 5.77 -28.36 69.69
C ASN A 587 6.36 -26.95 69.38
N THR A 588 5.92 -26.18 68.37
CA THR A 588 4.58 -25.55 68.04
C THR A 588 4.28 -24.34 68.95
N PRO A 589 3.74 -23.16 68.51
CA PRO A 589 3.19 -22.71 67.20
C PRO A 589 4.13 -21.67 66.46
N THR A 590 3.81 -20.55 65.73
CA THR A 590 2.61 -19.68 65.56
C THR A 590 2.56 -18.86 64.23
N PHE A 591 1.38 -18.26 63.98
CA PHE A 591 0.72 -17.57 62.85
C PHE A 591 1.13 -16.14 62.36
N THR A 592 1.22 -15.97 61.00
CA THR A 592 0.64 -14.94 60.04
C THR A 592 0.64 -13.40 60.31
N PRO A 593 0.30 -12.48 59.34
CA PRO A 593 -0.08 -12.62 57.91
C PRO A 593 0.65 -11.68 56.89
N THR A 594 0.21 -11.70 55.62
CA THR A 594 0.58 -10.82 54.49
C THR A 594 -0.02 -9.40 54.56
N ALA A 595 0.65 -8.37 54.01
CA ALA A 595 0.04 -7.08 53.64
C ALA A 595 0.80 -6.35 52.50
N THR A 596 0.12 -5.45 51.78
CA THR A 596 0.61 -4.70 50.60
C THR A 596 0.58 -3.18 50.84
N ALA A 597 1.63 -2.45 50.46
CA ALA A 597 1.60 -0.98 50.23
C ALA A 597 2.84 -0.51 49.44
N THR A 598 2.81 0.71 48.88
CA THR A 598 3.79 1.26 47.92
C THR A 598 4.29 2.66 48.33
N ALA A 599 5.37 3.13 47.69
CA ALA A 599 5.87 4.52 47.58
C ALA A 599 6.73 5.13 48.71
N THR A 600 7.66 6.08 48.51
CA THR A 600 8.52 6.52 47.36
C THR A 600 9.63 7.47 47.91
N ASN A 601 10.76 7.64 47.18
CA ASN A 601 11.82 8.70 47.26
C ASN A 601 13.20 8.36 47.88
N THR A 602 14.18 8.05 47.01
CA THR A 602 15.37 8.87 46.60
C THR A 602 15.79 10.07 47.49
N PRO A 603 17.09 10.51 47.58
CA PRO A 603 18.10 10.44 46.49
C PRO A 603 19.64 10.40 46.79
N THR A 604 20.44 10.13 45.73
CA THR A 604 21.85 10.60 45.46
C THR A 604 23.02 10.14 46.38
N LEU A 605 24.33 10.20 46.03
CA LEU A 605 25.13 10.80 44.92
C LEU A 605 26.18 9.81 44.34
N THR A 606 26.91 10.18 43.26
CA THR A 606 28.02 9.40 42.67
C THR A 606 29.28 10.24 42.36
N PRO A 607 30.49 9.72 42.71
CA PRO A 607 31.79 10.02 42.09
C PRO A 607 32.47 8.72 41.52
N THR A 608 33.58 8.68 40.76
CA THR A 608 34.31 9.61 39.85
C THR A 608 35.31 8.76 39.00
N ALA A 609 35.89 9.31 37.93
CA ALA A 609 36.90 8.68 37.04
C ALA A 609 38.31 8.47 37.72
N THR A 610 39.40 7.93 37.13
CA THR A 610 39.87 7.99 35.71
C THR A 610 41.02 6.99 35.41
N ALA A 611 41.18 6.62 34.13
CA ALA A 611 42.43 6.19 33.44
C ALA A 611 43.15 4.87 33.83
N THR A 612 44.06 4.27 33.04
CA THR A 612 44.25 4.12 31.56
C THR A 612 45.36 3.08 31.32
N ALA A 613 45.15 2.06 30.47
CA ALA A 613 46.24 1.25 29.88
C ALA A 613 45.80 0.51 28.60
N THR A 614 46.67 0.45 27.59
CA THR A 614 46.55 -0.36 26.34
C THR A 614 47.72 -1.35 26.30
N PRO A 615 47.56 -2.55 25.71
CA PRO A 615 47.67 -2.75 24.25
C PRO A 615 46.50 -3.62 23.70
N THR A 616 46.13 -3.68 22.42
CA THR A 616 46.81 -3.46 21.12
C THR A 616 47.76 -4.59 20.68
N ASP A 617 47.22 -5.57 19.98
CA ASP A 617 48.00 -6.38 19.03
C ASP A 617 47.14 -6.71 17.80
N THR A 618 47.74 -6.83 16.62
CA THR A 618 47.03 -6.93 15.33
C THR A 618 47.59 -8.07 14.47
N PRO A 619 46.76 -9.01 13.98
CA PRO A 619 47.21 -10.01 13.03
C PRO A 619 47.29 -9.41 11.62
N THR A 620 48.35 -9.75 10.86
CA THR A 620 48.40 -9.49 9.42
C THR A 620 49.14 -10.62 8.72
N LEU A 621 48.58 -11.10 7.61
CA LEU A 621 49.07 -12.27 6.88
C LEU A 621 50.10 -11.88 5.81
N THR A 622 50.97 -12.81 5.43
CA THR A 622 51.76 -12.71 4.19
C THR A 622 52.05 -14.11 3.62
N PRO A 623 51.58 -14.44 2.40
CA PRO A 623 51.85 -15.73 1.77
C PRO A 623 53.02 -15.70 0.77
N THR A 624 53.90 -16.68 0.91
CA THR A 624 54.35 -17.60 -0.17
C THR A 624 54.78 -17.05 -1.54
N ALA A 625 56.07 -17.22 -1.89
CA ALA A 625 56.49 -17.94 -3.12
C ALA A 625 57.97 -18.40 -3.05
N THR A 626 58.27 -19.56 -3.65
CA THR A 626 59.56 -20.27 -3.53
C THR A 626 60.54 -19.93 -4.66
N ALA A 627 61.85 -20.07 -4.37
CA ALA A 627 62.96 -19.81 -5.29
C ALA A 627 63.14 -20.79 -6.46
N THR A 628 64.05 -20.47 -7.39
CA THR A 628 64.87 -21.42 -8.16
C THR A 628 66.22 -20.77 -8.53
N ASN A 629 67.29 -21.56 -8.63
CA ASN A 629 68.67 -21.11 -8.86
C ASN A 629 69.03 -20.97 -10.35
N THR A 630 70.03 -20.13 -10.68
CA THR A 630 71.26 -20.48 -11.45
C THR A 630 72.16 -19.23 -11.59
N PRO A 631 73.50 -19.30 -11.36
CA PRO A 631 74.42 -18.17 -11.51
C PRO A 631 75.08 -18.11 -12.91
N THR A 632 75.64 -16.95 -13.30
CA THR A 632 77.00 -16.75 -13.89
C THR A 632 77.28 -15.26 -14.19
N LEU A 633 78.58 -14.92 -14.22
CA LEU A 633 79.28 -13.66 -14.54
C LEU A 633 78.77 -12.95 -15.84
N THR A 634 79.08 -11.68 -16.19
CA THR A 634 80.39 -10.97 -16.23
C THR A 634 80.17 -9.40 -16.32
N PRO A 635 81.12 -8.46 -16.60
CA PRO A 635 81.17 -7.17 -15.86
C PRO A 635 81.28 -5.85 -16.69
N THR A 636 81.51 -4.71 -16.00
CA THR A 636 82.38 -3.54 -16.37
C THR A 636 81.71 -2.19 -16.71
N ALA A 637 82.21 -1.12 -16.05
CA ALA A 637 82.24 0.34 -16.35
C ALA A 637 80.95 1.10 -16.78
N THR A 638 80.55 2.28 -16.28
CA THR A 638 81.21 3.50 -15.71
C THR A 638 81.42 4.64 -16.74
N ALA A 639 81.29 5.89 -16.24
CA ALA A 639 81.41 7.21 -16.90
C ALA A 639 80.13 7.74 -17.58
N THR A 640 79.71 8.99 -17.35
CA THR A 640 80.21 10.02 -16.39
C THR A 640 79.08 10.94 -15.97
#